data_AF-A0A0B7GKT6-F1
#
_entry.id   AF-A0A0B7GKT6-F1
#
_cell.length_a   1.000
_cell.length_b   1.000
_cell.length_c   1.000
_cell.angle_alpha   90.00
_cell.angle_beta   90.00
_cell.angle_gamma   90.00
#
_symmetry.space_group_name_H-M   'P 1'
#
loop_
_entity.id
_entity.type
_entity.pdbx_description
1 polymer ?
#
loop_
_entity_poly.entity_id
_entity_poly.type
_entity_poly.pdbx_seq_one_letter_code
_entity_poly.pdbx_strand_id
1 'polypeptide(L)'
;MNGAESEQYQKVEEKAKALQTILDDASGKLGIESEDLTPIKTSAMSKLTDAANNRRNTHNALQGAHDDLSKKATEVESELQDLQTKIVNARAISSIPAANIFEGIQNGSFRKSKLEYFDGIQTEADGRALGALLAKRPEEILNEKPENLSEGLYVISAREMMAWIKSGDKDTLNRLLKAMGKREFSENEPFLKSFQQAGIKLGDTTMEAMELERQTNGDLNSKQMSEYSGYLDLSDKFVGLMETLYMLGIGTVRTTSGSLNNNSRLYTTDTTTKLTIDDLNASSSTVGLNAKIITRNMTTESNAYGMIYPVGDYTTTEEKQYKTQIFSTYEGVDSWENHARLGELAEARKQARKDLAASLAKTAGYGAVTVFAPEILPLVMAIDGLASSDTTKFTKQLSSFVDKNVTIGNKTIQGGFSKTGSYVFGLTAPIEALENYVGYVNTLNEAQKKADEVRLKFINRFLDKGGAYLGQDLGKGEVVNISSLTRHDYKATLRLAEMNNRGIVPYVNYARTAENYTLTEDSDLSAQQIIKNTIDKINKNGNGTKISPEVQSYLLGESGSSLSLTDMNNQQINEFEMVLDRLPINAPNVGTNGTEEYGAYMNTYYK
;
A
#
# COMPACT_ATOMS: atom_id res chain seq x y z
N MET A 1 1.76 46.89 -25.37
CA MET A 1 2.60 48.01 -25.84
C MET A 1 1.69 49.05 -26.47
N ASN A 2 1.58 50.24 -25.87
CA ASN A 2 0.88 51.37 -26.47
C ASN A 2 1.81 52.02 -27.51
N GLY A 3 1.35 52.24 -28.74
CA GLY A 3 2.20 52.76 -29.83
C GLY A 3 2.88 54.10 -29.53
N ALA A 4 2.31 54.88 -28.60
CA ALA A 4 2.83 56.14 -28.09
C ALA A 4 4.17 56.03 -27.31
N GLU A 5 4.57 54.82 -26.90
CA GLU A 5 5.82 54.57 -26.16
C GLU A 5 6.87 53.84 -27.01
N SER A 6 6.61 53.65 -28.31
CA SER A 6 7.60 53.01 -29.19
C SER A 6 8.81 53.92 -29.40
N GLU A 7 10.00 53.33 -29.51
CA GLU A 7 11.24 54.05 -29.81
C GLU A 7 11.10 54.85 -31.12
N GLN A 8 10.34 54.35 -32.09
CA GLN A 8 10.02 55.04 -33.33
C GLN A 8 9.15 56.29 -33.10
N TYR A 9 8.17 56.21 -32.20
CA TYR A 9 7.33 57.35 -31.83
C TYR A 9 8.16 58.46 -31.17
N GLN A 10 9.03 58.10 -30.23
CA GLN A 10 9.93 59.04 -29.56
C GLN A 10 10.90 59.70 -30.56
N LYS A 11 11.49 58.92 -31.48
CA LYS A 11 12.38 59.46 -32.53
C LYS A 11 11.66 60.42 -33.47
N VAL A 12 10.41 60.15 -33.86
CA VAL A 12 9.62 61.06 -34.69
C VAL A 12 9.33 62.35 -33.93
N GLU A 13 8.98 62.26 -32.65
CA GLU A 13 8.75 63.44 -31.80
C GLU A 13 10.01 64.29 -31.62
N GLU A 14 11.15 63.68 -31.32
CA GLU A 14 12.44 64.36 -31.17
C GLU A 14 12.86 65.05 -32.46
N LYS A 15 12.76 64.35 -33.60
CA LYS A 15 13.10 64.92 -34.91
C LYS A 15 12.16 66.06 -35.31
N ALA A 16 10.86 65.92 -35.06
CA ALA A 16 9.91 66.98 -35.33
C ALA A 16 10.21 68.23 -34.49
N LYS A 17 10.53 68.07 -33.20
CA LYS A 17 10.94 69.19 -32.32
C LYS A 17 12.23 69.85 -32.81
N ALA A 18 13.24 69.05 -33.15
CA ALA A 18 14.53 69.57 -33.64
C ALA A 18 14.36 70.33 -34.97
N LEU A 19 13.57 69.78 -35.90
CA LEU A 19 13.28 70.44 -37.17
C LEU A 19 12.47 71.73 -36.97
N GLN A 20 11.47 71.72 -36.08
CA GLN A 20 10.70 72.91 -35.74
C GLN A 20 11.62 74.01 -35.17
N THR A 21 12.53 73.66 -34.26
CA THR A 21 13.50 74.61 -33.71
C THR A 21 14.39 75.23 -34.79
N ILE A 22 14.86 74.43 -35.75
CA ILE A 22 15.69 74.92 -36.86
C ILE A 22 14.87 75.83 -37.80
N LEU A 23 13.62 75.44 -38.10
CA LEU A 23 12.69 76.25 -38.90
C LEU A 23 12.40 77.59 -38.23
N ASP A 24 12.10 77.58 -36.93
CA ASP A 24 11.81 78.78 -36.16
C ASP A 24 13.02 79.73 -36.09
N ASP A 25 14.24 79.21 -35.87
CA ASP A 25 15.47 80.03 -35.87
C ASP A 25 15.77 80.61 -37.26
N ALA A 26 15.58 79.83 -38.32
CA ALA A 26 15.78 80.29 -39.69
C ALA A 26 14.73 81.34 -40.11
N SER A 27 13.45 81.09 -39.86
CA SER A 27 12.35 82.01 -40.14
C SER A 27 12.49 83.30 -39.33
N GLY A 28 12.90 83.21 -38.06
CA GLY A 28 13.19 84.36 -37.21
C GLY A 28 14.34 85.24 -37.75
N LYS A 29 15.41 84.63 -38.27
CA LYS A 29 16.53 85.36 -38.91
C LYS A 29 16.16 85.98 -40.26
N LEU A 30 15.23 85.36 -40.98
CA LEU A 30 14.78 85.81 -42.30
C LEU A 30 13.59 86.80 -42.24
N GLY A 31 12.96 86.95 -41.07
CA GLY A 31 11.81 87.84 -40.87
C GLY A 31 10.52 87.33 -41.54
N ILE A 32 10.39 86.02 -41.73
CA ILE A 32 9.22 85.35 -42.32
C ILE A 32 8.50 84.49 -41.27
N GLU A 33 7.24 84.14 -41.51
CA GLU A 33 6.49 83.24 -40.62
C GLU A 33 7.05 81.80 -40.70
N SER A 34 7.05 81.09 -39.57
CA SER A 34 7.49 79.70 -39.48
C SER A 34 6.32 78.75 -39.75
N GLU A 35 6.58 77.67 -40.48
CA GLU A 35 5.60 76.61 -40.77
C GLU A 35 5.43 75.72 -39.52
N ASP A 36 4.19 75.39 -39.14
CA ASP A 36 3.90 74.48 -38.03
C ASP A 36 3.95 73.01 -38.48
N LEU A 37 4.92 72.25 -37.97
CA LEU A 37 5.09 70.83 -38.27
C LEU A 37 4.17 69.91 -37.45
N THR A 38 3.35 70.44 -36.55
CA THR A 38 2.40 69.68 -35.71
C THR A 38 1.43 68.78 -36.50
N PRO A 39 0.86 69.20 -37.64
CA PRO A 39 -0.03 68.34 -38.45
C PRO A 39 0.69 67.11 -39.01
N ILE A 40 1.94 67.27 -39.47
CA ILE A 40 2.77 66.16 -39.99
C ILE A 40 3.11 65.19 -38.86
N LYS A 41 3.51 65.71 -37.69
CA LYS A 41 3.74 64.91 -36.47
C LYS A 41 2.49 64.10 -36.12
N THR A 42 1.32 64.75 -36.07
CA THR A 42 0.05 64.13 -35.71
C THR A 42 -0.35 63.01 -36.70
N SER A 43 -0.20 63.25 -38.00
CA SER A 43 -0.47 62.25 -39.05
C SER A 43 0.45 61.03 -38.95
N ALA A 44 1.75 61.26 -38.75
CA ALA A 44 2.72 60.17 -38.58
C ALA A 44 2.42 59.34 -37.31
N MET A 45 2.10 60.00 -36.20
CA MET A 45 1.71 59.34 -34.96
C MET A 45 0.42 58.52 -35.10
N SER A 46 -0.58 59.03 -35.82
CA SER A 46 -1.83 58.29 -36.10
C SER A 46 -1.55 57.00 -36.86
N LYS A 47 -0.77 57.07 -37.95
CA LYS A 47 -0.42 55.89 -38.76
C LYS A 47 0.38 54.85 -37.98
N LEU A 48 1.30 55.27 -37.11
CA LEU A 48 2.04 54.36 -36.24
C LEU A 48 1.12 53.69 -35.21
N THR A 49 0.15 54.42 -34.68
CA THR A 49 -0.86 53.90 -33.75
C THR A 49 -1.76 52.88 -34.43
N ASP A 50 -2.24 53.17 -35.63
CA ASP A 50 -3.07 52.25 -36.43
C ASP A 50 -2.30 50.98 -36.78
N ALA A 51 -1.03 51.09 -37.18
CA ALA A 51 -0.18 49.94 -37.46
C ALA A 51 0.06 49.08 -36.20
N ALA A 52 0.28 49.71 -35.04
CA ALA A 52 0.43 49.01 -33.77
C ALA A 52 -0.85 48.27 -33.37
N ASN A 53 -2.01 48.90 -33.54
CA ASN A 53 -3.33 48.31 -33.27
C ASN A 53 -3.61 47.14 -34.22
N ASN A 54 -3.36 47.31 -35.53
CA ASN A 54 -3.52 46.25 -36.52
C ASN A 54 -2.61 45.05 -36.20
N ARG A 55 -1.34 45.29 -35.87
CA ARG A 55 -0.41 44.22 -35.47
C ARG A 55 -0.89 43.50 -34.21
N ARG A 56 -1.40 44.23 -33.21
CA ARG A 56 -1.93 43.66 -31.97
C ARG A 56 -3.16 42.80 -32.23
N ASN A 57 -4.09 43.26 -33.06
CA ASN A 57 -5.29 42.52 -33.41
C ASN A 57 -4.94 41.21 -34.13
N THR A 58 -4.03 41.27 -35.11
CA THR A 58 -3.53 40.07 -35.80
C THR A 58 -2.82 39.12 -34.85
N HIS A 59 -1.98 39.64 -33.95
CA HIS A 59 -1.27 38.81 -32.97
C HIS A 59 -2.25 38.13 -31.99
N ASN A 60 -3.24 38.85 -31.48
CA ASN A 60 -4.29 38.28 -30.62
C ASN A 60 -5.11 37.20 -31.34
N ALA A 61 -5.46 37.43 -32.61
CA ALA A 61 -6.18 36.45 -33.42
C ALA A 61 -5.35 35.18 -33.68
N LEU A 62 -4.05 35.35 -33.97
CA LEU A 62 -3.11 34.22 -34.12
C LEU A 62 -2.93 33.46 -32.80
N GLN A 63 -2.81 34.17 -31.68
CA GLN A 63 -2.72 33.55 -30.36
C GLN A 63 -3.99 32.75 -30.05
N GLY A 64 -5.18 33.32 -30.28
CA GLY A 64 -6.45 32.61 -30.10
C GLY A 64 -6.57 31.37 -30.97
N ALA A 65 -6.19 31.45 -32.26
CA ALA A 65 -6.20 30.29 -33.16
C ALA A 65 -5.18 29.21 -32.73
N HIS A 66 -4.02 29.62 -32.22
CA HIS A 66 -3.02 28.71 -31.68
C HIS A 66 -3.52 28.00 -30.41
N ASP A 67 -4.13 28.75 -29.49
CA ASP A 67 -4.69 28.21 -28.25
C ASP A 67 -5.84 27.22 -28.55
N ASP A 68 -6.71 27.53 -29.51
CA ASP A 68 -7.77 26.62 -29.98
C ASP A 68 -7.22 25.34 -30.62
N LEU A 69 -6.17 25.45 -31.44
CA LEU A 69 -5.50 24.29 -32.03
C LEU A 69 -4.87 23.41 -30.95
N SER A 70 -4.15 24.02 -30.00
CA SER A 70 -3.51 23.33 -28.88
C SER A 70 -4.54 22.58 -28.02
N LYS A 71 -5.66 23.23 -27.70
CA LYS A 71 -6.76 22.62 -26.97
C LYS A 71 -7.34 21.42 -27.72
N LYS A 72 -7.67 21.57 -29.01
CA LYS A 72 -8.21 20.46 -29.82
C LYS A 72 -7.22 19.31 -29.97
N ALA A 73 -5.93 19.59 -30.12
CA ALA A 73 -4.91 18.56 -30.18
C ALA A 73 -4.84 17.75 -28.87
N THR A 74 -4.94 18.42 -27.72
CA THR A 74 -4.98 17.79 -26.39
C THR A 74 -6.24 16.93 -26.21
N GLU A 75 -7.40 17.39 -26.68
CA GLU A 75 -8.66 16.63 -26.64
C GLU A 75 -8.56 15.35 -27.49
N VAL A 76 -8.06 15.45 -28.74
CA VAL A 76 -7.86 14.30 -29.64
C VAL A 76 -6.84 13.31 -29.07
N GLU A 77 -5.75 13.80 -28.47
CA GLU A 77 -4.78 12.93 -27.80
C GLU A 77 -5.44 12.10 -26.69
N SER A 78 -6.27 12.73 -25.85
CA SER A 78 -7.01 12.04 -24.79
C SER A 78 -7.99 10.99 -25.35
N GLU A 79 -8.68 11.28 -26.45
CA GLU A 79 -9.60 10.34 -27.11
C GLU A 79 -8.86 9.13 -27.69
N LEU A 80 -7.70 9.35 -28.32
CA LEU A 80 -6.87 8.27 -28.87
C LEU A 80 -6.29 7.38 -27.76
N GLN A 81 -5.90 7.95 -26.63
CA GLN A 81 -5.44 7.18 -25.47
C GLN A 81 -6.56 6.30 -24.86
N ASP A 82 -7.80 6.81 -24.78
CA ASP A 82 -8.95 6.03 -24.34
C ASP A 82 -9.26 4.88 -25.31
N LEU A 83 -9.25 5.14 -26.63
CA LEU A 83 -9.46 4.12 -27.64
C LEU A 83 -8.37 3.03 -27.59
N GLN A 84 -7.11 3.43 -27.44
CA GLN A 84 -5.99 2.51 -27.29
C GLN A 84 -6.19 1.58 -26.09
N THR A 85 -6.62 2.13 -24.95
CA THR A 85 -6.93 1.36 -23.72
C THR A 85 -8.01 0.32 -23.98
N LYS A 86 -9.11 0.70 -24.64
CA LYS A 86 -10.20 -0.21 -24.99
C LYS A 86 -9.76 -1.35 -25.92
N ILE A 87 -8.93 -1.05 -26.92
CA ILE A 87 -8.41 -2.06 -27.86
C ILE A 87 -7.51 -3.05 -27.13
N VAL A 88 -6.65 -2.57 -26.24
CA VAL A 88 -5.76 -3.43 -25.44
C VAL A 88 -6.57 -4.37 -24.54
N ASN A 89 -7.59 -3.86 -23.83
CA ASN A 89 -8.47 -4.68 -23.00
C ASN A 89 -9.27 -5.71 -23.82
N ALA A 90 -9.83 -5.31 -24.97
CA ALA A 90 -10.54 -6.23 -25.86
C ALA A 90 -9.62 -7.35 -26.38
N ARG A 91 -8.36 -7.04 -26.65
CA ARG A 91 -7.34 -8.01 -27.07
C ARG A 91 -7.00 -9.00 -25.95
N ALA A 92 -6.89 -8.52 -24.70
CA ALA A 92 -6.73 -9.36 -23.52
C ALA A 92 -7.92 -10.31 -23.30
N ILE A 93 -9.15 -9.81 -23.39
CA ILE A 93 -10.36 -10.65 -23.27
C ILE A 93 -10.41 -11.71 -24.38
N SER A 94 -10.04 -11.34 -25.60
CA SER A 94 -10.05 -12.25 -26.75
C SER A 94 -8.98 -13.34 -26.68
N SER A 95 -7.96 -13.20 -25.83
CA SER A 95 -6.93 -14.23 -25.64
C SER A 95 -7.32 -15.32 -24.63
N ILE A 96 -8.46 -15.16 -23.92
CA ILE A 96 -8.99 -16.18 -23.02
C ILE A 96 -9.45 -17.39 -23.85
N PRO A 97 -8.89 -18.61 -23.62
CA PRO A 97 -9.33 -19.79 -24.35
C PRO A 97 -10.81 -20.09 -24.10
N ALA A 98 -11.62 -20.17 -25.16
CA ALA A 98 -13.05 -20.45 -25.03
C ALA A 98 -13.34 -21.75 -24.27
N ALA A 99 -12.51 -22.79 -24.47
CA ALA A 99 -12.60 -24.05 -23.74
C ALA A 99 -12.52 -23.85 -22.21
N ASN A 100 -11.64 -22.97 -21.75
CA ASN A 100 -11.47 -22.68 -20.32
C ASN A 100 -12.68 -21.90 -19.76
N ILE A 101 -13.30 -21.01 -20.55
CA ILE A 101 -14.56 -20.35 -20.18
C ILE A 101 -15.66 -21.40 -20.01
N PHE A 102 -15.81 -22.31 -20.97
CA PHE A 102 -16.83 -23.37 -20.89
C PHE A 102 -16.60 -24.29 -19.68
N GLU A 103 -15.36 -24.71 -19.44
CA GLU A 103 -15.00 -25.54 -18.29
C GLU A 103 -15.26 -24.81 -16.96
N GLY A 104 -14.92 -23.52 -16.87
CA GLY A 104 -15.19 -22.71 -15.69
C GLY A 104 -16.69 -22.55 -15.41
N ILE A 105 -17.52 -22.42 -16.45
CA ILE A 105 -18.99 -22.42 -16.29
C ILE A 105 -19.47 -23.79 -15.78
N GLN A 106 -18.98 -24.88 -16.37
CA GLN A 106 -19.38 -26.24 -16.03
C GLN A 106 -19.02 -26.64 -14.59
N ASN A 107 -17.81 -26.31 -14.15
CA ASN A 107 -17.34 -26.61 -12.80
C ASN A 107 -17.80 -25.56 -11.76
N GLY A 108 -18.49 -24.51 -12.22
CA GLY A 108 -19.06 -23.45 -11.40
C GLY A 108 -18.06 -22.45 -10.82
N SER A 109 -16.79 -22.48 -11.26
CA SER A 109 -15.78 -21.49 -10.89
C SER A 109 -16.00 -20.15 -11.62
N PHE A 110 -16.60 -20.12 -12.81
CA PHE A 110 -16.91 -18.91 -13.55
C PHE A 110 -18.41 -18.61 -13.46
N ARG A 111 -18.75 -17.54 -12.73
CA ARG A 111 -20.12 -17.10 -12.46
C ARG A 111 -20.25 -15.61 -12.77
N LYS A 112 -21.49 -15.11 -12.82
CA LYS A 112 -21.78 -13.68 -13.04
C LYS A 112 -20.97 -12.75 -12.13
N SER A 113 -20.73 -13.15 -10.88
CA SER A 113 -19.94 -12.38 -9.91
C SER A 113 -18.47 -12.20 -10.29
N LYS A 114 -17.93 -12.94 -11.27
CA LYS A 114 -16.54 -12.87 -11.72
C LYS A 114 -16.36 -12.18 -13.07
N LEU A 115 -17.42 -11.57 -13.62
CA LEU A 115 -17.32 -10.79 -14.86
C LEU A 115 -16.41 -9.56 -14.70
N GLU A 116 -16.33 -9.02 -13.49
CA GLU A 116 -15.41 -7.94 -13.11
C GLU A 116 -13.93 -8.31 -13.30
N TYR A 117 -13.56 -9.60 -13.42
CA TYR A 117 -12.17 -9.98 -13.69
C TYR A 117 -11.69 -9.48 -15.05
N PHE A 118 -12.60 -9.24 -15.99
CA PHE A 118 -12.25 -8.71 -17.30
C PHE A 118 -11.79 -7.26 -17.25
N ASP A 119 -12.14 -6.52 -16.20
CA ASP A 119 -11.68 -5.14 -16.01
C ASP A 119 -10.24 -5.08 -15.49
N GLY A 120 -9.77 -6.18 -14.88
CA GLY A 120 -8.43 -6.31 -14.30
C GLY A 120 -7.35 -6.84 -15.25
N ILE A 121 -7.71 -7.27 -16.47
CA ILE A 121 -6.75 -7.81 -17.44
C ILE A 121 -6.34 -6.76 -18.47
N GLN A 122 -5.03 -6.69 -18.76
CA GLN A 122 -4.43 -5.65 -19.60
C GLN A 122 -3.55 -6.24 -20.70
N THR A 123 -3.22 -7.53 -20.66
CA THR A 123 -2.36 -8.18 -21.65
C THR A 123 -2.96 -9.48 -22.18
N GLU A 124 -2.47 -9.96 -23.33
CA GLU A 124 -2.88 -11.28 -23.81
C GLU A 124 -2.46 -12.41 -22.86
N ALA A 125 -1.34 -12.24 -22.16
CA ALA A 125 -0.88 -13.18 -21.15
C ALA A 125 -1.86 -13.21 -19.97
N ASP A 126 -2.43 -12.06 -19.60
CA ASP A 126 -3.50 -11.98 -18.60
C ASP A 126 -4.73 -12.79 -19.00
N GLY A 127 -5.18 -12.67 -20.25
CA GLY A 127 -6.34 -13.44 -20.71
C GLY A 127 -6.09 -14.96 -20.66
N ARG A 128 -4.90 -15.43 -21.05
CA ARG A 128 -4.55 -16.86 -20.96
C ARG A 128 -4.48 -17.34 -19.51
N ALA A 129 -3.83 -16.58 -18.63
CA ALA A 129 -3.71 -16.89 -17.22
C ALA A 129 -5.05 -16.80 -16.48
N LEU A 130 -5.91 -15.84 -16.81
CA LEU A 130 -7.28 -15.76 -16.31
C LEU A 130 -8.08 -16.98 -16.75
N GLY A 131 -7.95 -17.39 -18.02
CA GLY A 131 -8.55 -18.63 -18.49
C GLY A 131 -8.10 -19.83 -17.65
N ALA A 132 -6.81 -19.95 -17.33
CA ALA A 132 -6.30 -21.01 -16.46
C ALA A 132 -6.92 -20.97 -15.05
N LEU A 133 -7.00 -19.79 -14.42
CA LEU A 133 -7.64 -19.61 -13.11
C LEU A 133 -9.12 -20.03 -13.13
N LEU A 134 -9.87 -19.58 -14.13
CA LEU A 134 -11.26 -19.95 -14.32
C LEU A 134 -11.42 -21.45 -14.57
N ALA A 135 -10.52 -22.10 -15.30
CA ALA A 135 -10.56 -23.56 -15.47
C ALA A 135 -10.12 -24.35 -14.21
N LYS A 136 -9.78 -23.67 -13.09
CA LYS A 136 -9.09 -24.26 -11.93
C LYS A 136 -7.79 -24.99 -12.33
N ARG A 137 -7.01 -24.45 -13.25
CA ARG A 137 -5.70 -24.98 -13.65
C ARG A 137 -4.59 -23.99 -13.34
N PRO A 138 -4.43 -23.58 -12.06
CA PRO A 138 -3.48 -22.52 -11.70
C PRO A 138 -2.03 -22.81 -12.12
N GLU A 139 -1.67 -24.08 -12.28
CA GLU A 139 -0.35 -24.48 -12.79
C GLU A 139 -0.04 -23.91 -14.18
N GLU A 140 -1.06 -23.66 -15.01
CA GLU A 140 -0.87 -23.15 -16.37
C GLU A 140 -0.46 -21.66 -16.39
N ILE A 141 -0.70 -20.91 -15.31
CA ILE A 141 -0.25 -19.50 -15.17
C ILE A 141 1.27 -19.42 -15.24
N LEU A 142 1.98 -20.45 -14.77
CA LEU A 142 3.42 -20.50 -14.79
C LEU A 142 3.98 -20.61 -16.22
N ASN A 143 3.16 -20.91 -17.24
CA ASN A 143 3.60 -20.91 -18.64
C ASN A 143 3.85 -19.48 -19.17
N GLU A 144 3.29 -18.47 -18.51
CA GLU A 144 3.55 -17.07 -18.84
C GLU A 144 4.85 -16.60 -18.18
N LYS A 145 5.37 -15.47 -18.66
CA LYS A 145 6.48 -14.80 -17.98
C LYS A 145 5.93 -13.81 -16.96
N PRO A 146 6.47 -13.75 -15.72
CA PRO A 146 5.96 -12.86 -14.69
C PRO A 146 5.83 -11.40 -15.11
N GLU A 147 6.78 -10.90 -15.92
CA GLU A 147 6.82 -9.51 -16.40
C GLU A 147 5.76 -9.18 -17.46
N ASN A 148 5.12 -10.19 -18.06
CA ASN A 148 4.04 -10.02 -19.01
C ASN A 148 2.66 -10.01 -18.35
N LEU A 149 2.59 -10.36 -17.06
CA LEU A 149 1.36 -10.40 -16.28
C LEU A 149 1.13 -9.05 -15.59
N SER A 150 -0.08 -8.52 -15.72
CA SER A 150 -0.43 -7.27 -15.06
C SER A 150 -0.67 -7.48 -13.56
N GLU A 151 -0.55 -6.39 -12.80
CA GLU A 151 -0.92 -6.37 -11.40
C GLU A 151 -2.37 -6.84 -11.16
N GLY A 152 -3.29 -6.43 -12.03
CA GLY A 152 -4.71 -6.80 -11.93
C GLY A 152 -4.93 -8.31 -12.01
N LEU A 153 -4.17 -9.02 -12.87
CA LEU A 153 -4.20 -10.48 -12.87
C LEU A 153 -3.65 -11.08 -11.56
N TYR A 154 -2.57 -10.54 -10.98
CA TYR A 154 -2.06 -11.05 -9.71
C TYR A 154 -3.07 -10.87 -8.57
N VAL A 155 -3.83 -9.76 -8.56
CA VAL A 155 -4.95 -9.54 -7.65
C VAL A 155 -6.06 -10.57 -7.86
N ILE A 156 -6.46 -10.82 -9.10
CA ILE A 156 -7.45 -11.88 -9.42
C ILE A 156 -6.95 -13.26 -8.99
N SER A 157 -5.66 -13.56 -9.23
CA SER A 157 -5.03 -14.82 -8.84
C SER A 157 -5.05 -15.02 -7.32
N ALA A 158 -4.71 -13.98 -6.56
CA ALA A 158 -4.76 -13.99 -5.10
C ALA A 158 -6.18 -14.24 -4.60
N ARG A 159 -7.20 -13.60 -5.18
CA ARG A 159 -8.62 -13.82 -4.84
C ARG A 159 -9.06 -15.25 -5.08
N GLU A 160 -8.71 -15.84 -6.23
CA GLU A 160 -9.02 -17.25 -6.50
C GLU A 160 -8.32 -18.20 -5.53
N MET A 161 -7.03 -17.96 -5.23
CA MET A 161 -6.28 -18.76 -4.26
C MET A 161 -6.86 -18.64 -2.84
N MET A 162 -7.25 -17.42 -2.41
CA MET A 162 -7.97 -17.18 -1.16
C MET A 162 -9.32 -17.90 -1.14
N ALA A 163 -10.08 -17.91 -2.24
CA ALA A 163 -11.32 -18.66 -2.34
C ALA A 163 -11.09 -20.18 -2.21
N TRP A 164 -10.00 -20.71 -2.76
CA TRP A 164 -9.60 -22.11 -2.58
C TRP A 164 -9.19 -22.42 -1.14
N ILE A 165 -8.47 -21.51 -0.47
CA ILE A 165 -8.16 -21.62 0.97
C ILE A 165 -9.45 -21.65 1.79
N LYS A 166 -10.39 -20.73 1.52
CA LYS A 166 -11.67 -20.62 2.23
C LYS A 166 -12.58 -21.84 2.01
N SER A 167 -12.51 -22.47 0.85
CA SER A 167 -13.31 -23.67 0.53
C SER A 167 -12.61 -24.98 0.86
N GLY A 168 -11.34 -24.95 1.27
CA GLY A 168 -10.53 -26.15 1.52
C GLY A 168 -10.13 -26.90 0.25
N ASP A 169 -10.13 -26.25 -0.92
CA ASP A 169 -9.75 -26.84 -2.22
C ASP A 169 -8.22 -26.98 -2.35
N LYS A 170 -7.66 -27.86 -1.52
CA LYS A 170 -6.21 -28.13 -1.48
C LYS A 170 -5.71 -28.79 -2.75
N ASP A 171 -6.56 -29.54 -3.47
CA ASP A 171 -6.16 -30.20 -4.71
C ASP A 171 -5.80 -29.20 -5.80
N THR A 172 -6.56 -28.10 -5.91
CA THR A 172 -6.28 -27.02 -6.86
C THR A 172 -4.99 -26.28 -6.50
N LEU A 173 -4.80 -25.92 -5.23
CA LEU A 173 -3.54 -25.32 -4.76
C LEU A 173 -2.35 -26.26 -4.96
N ASN A 174 -2.51 -27.55 -4.69
CA ASN A 174 -1.45 -28.55 -4.86
C ASN A 174 -1.06 -28.77 -6.32
N ARG A 175 -1.93 -28.50 -7.31
CA ARG A 175 -1.51 -28.51 -8.72
C ARG A 175 -0.48 -27.42 -9.00
N LEU A 176 -0.71 -26.20 -8.49
CA LEU A 176 0.25 -25.09 -8.58
C LEU A 176 1.57 -25.44 -7.87
N LEU A 177 1.52 -25.93 -6.63
CA LEU A 177 2.73 -26.28 -5.87
C LEU A 177 3.55 -27.38 -6.55
N LYS A 178 2.88 -28.40 -7.09
CA LYS A 178 3.54 -29.48 -7.86
C LYS A 178 4.22 -28.95 -9.12
N ALA A 179 3.66 -27.92 -9.77
CA ALA A 179 4.27 -27.31 -10.94
C ALA A 179 5.48 -26.43 -10.55
N MET A 180 5.35 -25.60 -9.51
CA MET A 180 6.46 -24.81 -8.97
C MET A 180 7.63 -25.69 -8.51
N GLY A 181 7.36 -26.81 -7.83
CA GLY A 181 8.39 -27.76 -7.37
C GLY A 181 9.14 -28.51 -8.47
N LYS A 182 8.81 -28.29 -9.75
CA LYS A 182 9.54 -28.82 -10.93
C LYS A 182 10.43 -27.79 -11.61
N ARG A 183 10.40 -26.53 -11.16
CA ARG A 183 11.12 -25.40 -11.78
C ARG A 183 12.29 -24.96 -10.91
N GLU A 184 13.15 -24.11 -11.45
CA GLU A 184 14.13 -23.37 -10.64
C GLU A 184 13.40 -22.38 -9.73
N PHE A 185 13.88 -22.17 -8.50
CA PHE A 185 13.29 -21.23 -7.55
C PHE A 185 13.30 -19.80 -8.11
N SER A 186 14.34 -19.41 -8.84
CA SER A 186 14.44 -18.08 -9.46
C SER A 186 13.33 -17.80 -10.49
N GLU A 187 12.72 -18.83 -11.06
CA GLU A 187 11.56 -18.68 -11.94
C GLU A 187 10.25 -18.56 -11.16
N ASN A 188 10.17 -19.18 -9.97
CA ASN A 188 9.01 -19.10 -9.09
C ASN A 188 9.01 -17.83 -8.24
N GLU A 189 10.19 -17.29 -7.94
CA GLU A 189 10.43 -16.16 -7.05
C GLU A 189 9.57 -14.93 -7.43
N PRO A 190 9.50 -14.49 -8.71
CA PRO A 190 8.71 -13.33 -9.07
C PRO A 190 7.21 -13.58 -8.92
N PHE A 191 6.73 -14.78 -9.26
CA PHE A 191 5.32 -15.14 -9.05
C PHE A 191 4.93 -15.09 -7.59
N LEU A 192 5.74 -15.70 -6.71
CA LEU A 192 5.47 -15.72 -5.27
C LEU A 192 5.45 -14.32 -4.66
N LYS A 193 6.39 -13.45 -5.08
CA LYS A 193 6.41 -12.04 -4.68
C LYS A 193 5.17 -11.29 -5.17
N SER A 194 4.79 -11.42 -6.44
CA SER A 194 3.62 -10.71 -6.98
C SER A 194 2.30 -11.21 -6.39
N PHE A 195 2.15 -12.52 -6.13
CA PHE A 195 1.01 -13.07 -5.40
C PHE A 195 0.95 -12.53 -3.96
N GLN A 196 2.07 -12.52 -3.25
CA GLN A 196 2.15 -11.95 -1.90
C GLN A 196 1.77 -10.47 -1.89
N GLN A 197 2.31 -9.67 -2.82
CA GLN A 197 1.99 -8.24 -2.96
C GLN A 197 0.51 -8.01 -3.24
N ALA A 198 -0.10 -8.82 -4.10
CA ALA A 198 -1.53 -8.79 -4.36
C ALA A 198 -2.35 -9.10 -3.10
N GLY A 199 -1.96 -10.12 -2.32
CA GLY A 199 -2.58 -10.42 -1.02
C GLY A 199 -2.47 -9.25 -0.04
N ILE A 200 -1.30 -8.62 0.06
CA ILE A 200 -1.09 -7.44 0.91
C ILE A 200 -2.03 -6.31 0.50
N LYS A 201 -2.10 -5.98 -0.80
CA LYS A 201 -3.02 -4.95 -1.32
C LYS A 201 -4.49 -5.25 -1.00
N LEU A 202 -4.90 -6.51 -1.09
CA LEU A 202 -6.26 -6.94 -0.69
C LEU A 202 -6.51 -6.75 0.80
N GLY A 203 -5.53 -7.06 1.65
CA GLY A 203 -5.61 -6.83 3.10
C GLY A 203 -5.71 -5.35 3.45
N ASP A 204 -4.85 -4.51 2.87
CA ASP A 204 -4.85 -3.06 3.08
C ASP A 204 -6.15 -2.41 2.61
N THR A 205 -6.65 -2.78 1.43
CA THR A 205 -7.95 -2.30 0.93
C THR A 205 -9.09 -2.67 1.88
N THR A 206 -8.98 -3.83 2.54
CA THR A 206 -9.96 -4.27 3.54
C THR A 206 -9.87 -3.43 4.82
N MET A 207 -8.66 -3.10 5.28
CA MET A 207 -8.47 -2.19 6.43
C MET A 207 -9.04 -0.79 6.15
N GLU A 208 -8.93 -0.30 4.91
CA GLU A 208 -9.55 0.96 4.49
C GLU A 208 -11.08 0.88 4.51
N ALA A 209 -11.66 -0.23 4.07
CA ALA A 209 -13.10 -0.46 4.17
C ALA A 209 -13.57 -0.53 5.64
N MET A 210 -12.77 -1.13 6.53
CA MET A 210 -13.03 -1.12 7.98
C MET A 210 -13.01 0.31 8.54
N GLU A 211 -12.07 1.15 8.10
CA GLU A 211 -12.02 2.55 8.53
C GLU A 211 -13.24 3.35 8.05
N LEU A 212 -13.68 3.14 6.82
CA LEU A 212 -14.90 3.79 6.31
C LEU A 212 -16.14 3.37 7.10
N GLU A 213 -16.27 2.08 7.39
CA GLU A 213 -17.34 1.53 8.22
C GLU A 213 -17.31 2.16 9.63
N ARG A 214 -16.14 2.26 10.24
CA ARG A 214 -15.96 2.93 11.54
C ARG A 214 -16.39 4.39 11.50
N GLN A 215 -16.01 5.15 10.47
CA GLN A 215 -16.38 6.57 10.37
C GLN A 215 -17.88 6.78 10.17
N THR A 216 -18.54 5.84 9.51
CA THR A 216 -19.95 5.93 9.18
C THR A 216 -20.84 5.47 10.34
N ASN A 217 -20.51 4.30 10.92
CA ASN A 217 -21.35 3.63 11.92
C ASN A 217 -20.78 3.70 13.35
N GLY A 218 -19.50 4.02 13.53
CA GLY A 218 -18.85 4.18 14.84
C GLY A 218 -18.60 2.88 15.62
N ASP A 219 -19.21 1.76 15.23
CA ASP A 219 -19.15 0.50 15.97
C ASP A 219 -18.10 -0.47 15.40
N LEU A 220 -17.04 -0.73 16.19
CA LEU A 220 -15.98 -1.69 15.87
C LEU A 220 -16.44 -3.16 15.93
N ASN A 221 -17.62 -3.43 16.51
CA ASN A 221 -18.18 -4.78 16.69
C ASN A 221 -19.37 -5.04 15.77
N SER A 222 -19.58 -4.22 14.74
CA SER A 222 -20.64 -4.43 13.78
C SER A 222 -20.47 -5.77 13.05
N LYS A 223 -21.59 -6.36 12.59
CA LYS A 223 -21.54 -7.57 11.73
C LYS A 223 -20.63 -7.32 10.51
N GLN A 224 -20.64 -6.10 9.99
CA GLN A 224 -19.85 -5.71 8.84
C GLN A 224 -18.35 -5.69 9.14
N MET A 225 -17.96 -5.18 10.31
CA MET A 225 -16.58 -5.25 10.80
C MET A 225 -16.11 -6.69 11.01
N SER A 226 -16.99 -7.58 11.50
CA SER A 226 -16.68 -9.00 11.64
C SER A 226 -16.42 -9.69 10.31
N GLU A 227 -17.19 -9.36 9.27
CA GLU A 227 -17.00 -9.89 7.92
C GLU A 227 -15.70 -9.37 7.27
N TYR A 228 -15.37 -8.09 7.45
CA TYR A 228 -14.08 -7.55 7.00
C TYR A 228 -12.90 -8.18 7.74
N SER A 229 -13.01 -8.39 9.05
CA SER A 229 -12.00 -9.12 9.82
C SER A 229 -11.81 -10.53 9.25
N GLY A 230 -12.90 -11.24 8.92
CA GLY A 230 -12.79 -12.58 8.31
C GLY A 230 -12.09 -12.58 6.96
N TYR A 231 -12.27 -11.54 6.14
CA TYR A 231 -11.55 -11.39 4.86
C TYR A 231 -10.08 -11.00 5.08
N LEU A 232 -9.80 -10.15 6.07
CA LEU A 232 -8.45 -9.77 6.47
C LEU A 232 -7.63 -10.99 6.89
N ASP A 233 -8.21 -11.83 7.75
CA ASP A 233 -7.62 -13.09 8.22
C ASP A 233 -7.32 -14.06 7.08
N LEU A 234 -8.21 -14.12 6.08
CA LEU A 234 -8.01 -14.94 4.89
C LEU A 234 -6.87 -14.40 4.02
N SER A 235 -6.77 -13.09 3.89
CA SER A 235 -5.67 -12.44 3.17
C SER A 235 -4.34 -12.73 3.85
N ASP A 236 -4.28 -12.58 5.17
CA ASP A 236 -3.08 -12.89 5.96
C ASP A 236 -2.68 -14.37 5.87
N LYS A 237 -3.66 -15.28 5.84
CA LYS A 237 -3.41 -16.70 5.63
C LYS A 237 -2.81 -16.99 4.27
N PHE A 238 -3.31 -16.33 3.24
CA PHE A 238 -2.78 -16.43 1.89
C PHE A 238 -1.36 -15.85 1.78
N VAL A 239 -1.14 -14.65 2.31
CA VAL A 239 0.19 -14.00 2.35
C VAL A 239 1.18 -14.88 3.12
N GLY A 240 0.80 -15.41 4.29
CA GLY A 240 1.63 -16.29 5.09
C GLY A 240 1.99 -17.60 4.37
N LEU A 241 1.07 -18.14 3.56
CA LEU A 241 1.36 -19.27 2.67
C LEU A 241 2.39 -18.87 1.60
N MET A 242 2.19 -17.78 0.87
CA MET A 242 3.13 -17.34 -0.17
C MET A 242 4.54 -17.10 0.38
N GLU A 243 4.65 -16.48 1.56
CA GLU A 243 5.92 -16.27 2.26
C GLU A 243 6.57 -17.58 2.68
N THR A 244 5.78 -18.54 3.15
CA THR A 244 6.28 -19.87 3.48
C THR A 244 6.87 -20.57 2.25
N LEU A 245 6.17 -20.53 1.11
CA LEU A 245 6.66 -21.11 -0.15
C LEU A 245 7.97 -20.43 -0.61
N TYR A 246 8.05 -19.11 -0.46
CA TYR A 246 9.24 -18.33 -0.77
C TYR A 246 10.43 -18.70 0.11
N MET A 247 10.21 -18.74 1.43
CA MET A 247 11.25 -19.03 2.42
C MET A 247 11.83 -20.43 2.23
N LEU A 248 10.97 -21.43 2.01
CA LEU A 248 11.39 -22.81 1.77
C LEU A 248 12.01 -23.03 0.39
N GLY A 249 11.97 -22.03 -0.50
CA GLY A 249 12.61 -22.09 -1.81
C GLY A 249 11.97 -23.14 -2.72
N ILE A 250 10.64 -23.14 -2.85
CA ILE A 250 9.94 -24.12 -3.70
C ILE A 250 10.52 -24.15 -5.13
N GLY A 251 10.90 -25.34 -5.59
CA GLY A 251 11.68 -25.53 -6.80
C GLY A 251 13.15 -25.89 -6.51
N THR A 252 14.03 -25.72 -7.49
CA THR A 252 15.47 -26.02 -7.37
C THR A 252 16.26 -24.75 -7.07
N VAL A 253 17.15 -24.82 -6.08
CA VAL A 253 18.16 -23.79 -5.80
C VAL A 253 19.53 -24.41 -6.04
N ARG A 254 20.30 -23.84 -6.95
CA ARG A 254 21.69 -24.23 -7.23
C ARG A 254 22.65 -23.29 -6.50
N THR A 255 23.56 -23.87 -5.71
CA THR A 255 24.71 -23.15 -5.16
C THR A 255 26.00 -23.74 -5.71
N THR A 256 26.98 -22.89 -5.97
CA THR A 256 28.29 -23.29 -6.48
C THR A 256 29.40 -22.69 -5.64
N SER A 257 30.42 -23.47 -5.33
CA SER A 257 31.65 -22.99 -4.68
C SER A 257 32.90 -23.57 -5.34
N GLY A 258 33.99 -22.81 -5.31
CA GLY A 258 35.22 -23.17 -6.03
C GLY A 258 35.25 -22.63 -7.46
N SER A 259 36.11 -23.22 -8.30
CA SER A 259 36.31 -22.76 -9.67
C SER A 259 36.77 -23.91 -10.57
N LEU A 260 36.62 -23.74 -11.89
CA LEU A 260 37.12 -24.66 -12.90
C LEU A 260 38.47 -24.21 -13.49
N ASN A 261 39.29 -23.52 -12.70
CA ASN A 261 40.68 -23.22 -13.06
C ASN A 261 41.54 -24.49 -13.05
N ASN A 262 42.74 -24.45 -13.65
CA ASN A 262 43.64 -25.62 -13.69
C ASN A 262 43.89 -26.20 -12.29
N ASN A 263 43.75 -27.52 -12.14
CA ASN A 263 43.85 -28.23 -10.85
C ASN A 263 42.86 -27.74 -9.77
N SER A 264 41.69 -27.23 -10.16
CA SER A 264 40.66 -26.76 -9.23
C SER A 264 39.39 -27.60 -9.30
N ARG A 265 38.59 -27.48 -8.24
CA ARG A 265 37.30 -28.16 -8.09
C ARG A 265 36.16 -27.15 -8.06
N LEU A 266 35.07 -27.48 -8.74
CA LEU A 266 33.79 -26.83 -8.62
C LEU A 266 32.83 -27.78 -7.91
N TYR A 267 32.32 -27.33 -6.78
CA TYR A 267 31.27 -28.00 -6.03
C TYR A 267 29.94 -27.34 -6.39
N THR A 268 28.97 -28.15 -6.83
CA THR A 268 27.61 -27.71 -7.15
C THR A 268 26.64 -28.46 -6.27
N THR A 269 25.77 -27.74 -5.57
CA THR A 269 24.69 -28.32 -4.77
C THR A 269 23.36 -27.84 -5.32
N ASP A 270 22.57 -28.78 -5.83
CA ASP A 270 21.18 -28.55 -6.25
C ASP A 270 20.27 -29.01 -5.11
N THR A 271 19.50 -28.10 -4.53
CA THR A 271 18.48 -28.40 -3.52
C THR A 271 17.11 -28.20 -4.14
N THR A 272 16.37 -29.28 -4.38
CA THR A 272 15.00 -29.23 -4.90
C THR A 272 13.98 -29.42 -3.76
N THR A 273 13.20 -28.39 -3.48
CA THR A 273 12.11 -28.42 -2.49
C THR A 273 10.77 -28.61 -3.19
N LYS A 274 10.07 -29.71 -2.88
CA LYS A 274 8.70 -29.97 -3.34
C LYS A 274 7.74 -29.91 -2.16
N LEU A 275 6.71 -29.10 -2.26
CA LEU A 275 5.73 -28.88 -1.19
C LEU A 275 4.36 -29.44 -1.57
N THR A 276 3.62 -29.90 -0.58
CA THR A 276 2.21 -30.33 -0.71
C THR A 276 1.46 -29.92 0.55
N ILE A 277 0.31 -29.29 0.37
CA ILE A 277 -0.64 -28.97 1.43
C ILE A 277 -1.36 -30.26 1.83
N ASP A 278 -1.18 -30.68 3.07
CA ASP A 278 -1.84 -31.86 3.65
C ASP A 278 -3.05 -31.48 4.50
N ASP A 279 -2.94 -30.40 5.28
CA ASP A 279 -4.03 -29.79 6.06
C ASP A 279 -4.36 -28.36 5.60
N LEU A 280 -5.59 -28.18 5.15
CA LEU A 280 -6.17 -26.90 4.73
C LEU A 280 -7.59 -26.77 5.28
N ASN A 281 -7.70 -26.31 6.52
CA ASN A 281 -8.99 -26.01 7.13
C ASN A 281 -9.21 -24.49 7.14
N ALA A 282 -10.30 -24.04 6.53
CA ALA A 282 -10.67 -22.63 6.44
C ALA A 282 -10.85 -21.95 7.81
N SER A 283 -11.34 -22.69 8.81
CA SER A 283 -11.52 -22.22 10.18
C SER A 283 -10.28 -22.43 11.06
N SER A 284 -9.28 -23.17 10.59
CA SER A 284 -8.01 -23.29 11.29
C SER A 284 -7.15 -22.07 11.01
N SER A 285 -6.44 -21.59 12.03
CA SER A 285 -5.38 -20.60 11.85
C SER A 285 -4.11 -21.22 11.26
N THR A 286 -4.14 -22.50 10.86
CA THR A 286 -2.98 -23.26 10.38
C THR A 286 -3.09 -23.70 8.93
N VAL A 287 -1.95 -23.81 8.26
CA VAL A 287 -1.77 -24.55 7.00
C VAL A 287 -0.66 -25.56 7.21
N GLY A 288 -0.96 -26.85 7.01
CA GLY A 288 0.03 -27.92 7.04
C GLY A 288 0.69 -28.09 5.68
N LEU A 289 2.00 -28.30 5.69
CA LEU A 289 2.81 -28.53 4.50
C LEU A 289 3.76 -29.72 4.71
N ASN A 290 3.72 -30.68 3.79
CA ASN A 290 4.76 -31.68 3.67
C ASN A 290 5.78 -31.25 2.63
N ALA A 291 7.05 -31.22 3.02
CA ALA A 291 8.17 -30.91 2.16
C ALA A 291 8.99 -32.17 1.88
N LYS A 292 9.24 -32.42 0.59
CA LYS A 292 10.25 -33.37 0.14
C LYS A 292 11.42 -32.59 -0.42
N ILE A 293 12.54 -32.62 0.28
CA ILE A 293 13.76 -31.91 -0.08
C ILE A 293 14.76 -32.92 -0.63
N ILE A 294 15.21 -32.67 -1.86
CA ILE A 294 16.15 -33.52 -2.58
C ILE A 294 17.43 -32.72 -2.78
N THR A 295 18.53 -33.16 -2.20
CA THR A 295 19.81 -32.46 -2.30
C THR A 295 20.77 -33.30 -3.14
N ARG A 296 21.16 -32.80 -4.31
CA ARG A 296 22.16 -33.41 -5.18
C ARG A 296 23.45 -32.61 -5.10
N ASN A 297 24.54 -33.26 -4.72
CA ASN A 297 25.85 -32.67 -4.65
C ASN A 297 26.73 -33.25 -5.74
N MET A 298 27.29 -32.36 -6.56
CA MET A 298 28.14 -32.68 -7.69
C MET A 298 29.51 -32.04 -7.50
N THR A 299 30.57 -32.79 -7.77
CA THR A 299 31.94 -32.27 -7.80
C THR A 299 32.49 -32.46 -9.20
N THR A 300 32.96 -31.37 -9.78
CA THR A 300 33.66 -31.36 -11.08
C THR A 300 35.08 -30.89 -10.87
N GLU A 301 36.06 -31.56 -11.50
CA GLU A 301 37.47 -31.17 -11.43
C GLU A 301 37.98 -30.76 -12.80
N SER A 302 38.92 -29.81 -12.80
CA SER A 302 39.77 -29.49 -13.95
C SER A 302 41.20 -29.94 -13.66
N ASN A 303 41.83 -30.68 -14.57
CA ASN A 303 43.24 -31.07 -14.40
C ASN A 303 44.21 -29.97 -14.86
N ALA A 304 45.52 -30.24 -14.77
CA ALA A 304 46.58 -29.31 -15.17
C ALA A 304 46.55 -28.91 -16.66
N TYR A 305 45.82 -29.64 -17.50
CA TYR A 305 45.66 -29.40 -18.93
C TYR A 305 44.32 -28.73 -19.28
N GLY A 306 43.52 -28.35 -18.29
CA GLY A 306 42.21 -27.71 -18.49
C GLY A 306 41.07 -28.68 -18.85
N MET A 307 41.29 -30.00 -18.74
CA MET A 307 40.25 -31.00 -19.00
C MET A 307 39.31 -31.11 -17.80
N ILE A 308 38.01 -31.02 -18.05
CA ILE A 308 36.94 -31.01 -17.05
C ILE A 308 36.25 -32.37 -16.99
N TYR A 309 36.09 -32.95 -15.79
CA TYR A 309 35.40 -34.23 -15.59
C TYR A 309 34.70 -34.30 -14.23
N PRO A 310 33.55 -35.00 -14.12
CA PRO A 310 32.86 -35.21 -12.86
C PRO A 310 33.62 -36.24 -12.00
N VAL A 311 33.70 -35.98 -10.69
CA VAL A 311 34.37 -36.88 -9.72
C VAL A 311 33.49 -37.25 -8.54
N GLY A 312 32.32 -36.62 -8.40
CA GLY A 312 31.36 -36.93 -7.35
C GLY A 312 29.95 -36.52 -7.77
N ASP A 313 28.98 -37.39 -7.49
CA ASP A 313 27.56 -37.13 -7.69
C ASP A 313 26.79 -37.98 -6.68
N TYR A 314 26.21 -37.34 -5.68
CA TYR A 314 25.41 -38.02 -4.66
C TYR A 314 24.11 -37.26 -4.39
N THR A 315 23.02 -37.99 -4.19
CA THR A 315 21.70 -37.43 -3.92
C THR A 315 21.20 -37.93 -2.57
N THR A 316 20.74 -37.02 -1.73
CA THR A 316 20.00 -37.31 -0.50
C THR A 316 18.56 -36.86 -0.63
N THR A 317 17.67 -37.43 0.18
CA THR A 317 16.27 -37.04 0.24
C THR A 317 15.85 -37.02 1.70
N GLU A 318 15.20 -35.94 2.10
CA GLU A 318 14.60 -35.78 3.41
C GLU A 318 13.13 -35.35 3.25
N GLU A 319 12.30 -35.80 4.19
CA GLU A 319 10.90 -35.37 4.31
C GLU A 319 10.73 -34.61 5.61
N LYS A 320 10.12 -33.42 5.53
CA LYS A 320 9.90 -32.52 6.66
C LYS A 320 8.45 -32.06 6.68
N GLN A 321 7.92 -31.89 7.88
CA GLN A 321 6.59 -31.33 8.08
C GLN A 321 6.72 -29.90 8.57
N TYR A 322 5.99 -29.00 7.92
CA TYR A 322 5.93 -27.60 8.26
C TYR A 322 4.49 -27.21 8.56
N LYS A 323 4.34 -26.23 9.44
CA LYS A 323 3.07 -25.66 9.83
C LYS A 323 3.21 -24.15 9.82
N THR A 324 2.45 -23.51 8.94
CA THR A 324 2.23 -22.07 9.03
C THR A 324 1.09 -21.85 10.00
N GLN A 325 1.28 -21.03 11.03
CA GLN A 325 0.22 -20.73 12.00
C GLN A 325 0.04 -19.21 12.16
N ILE A 326 -1.21 -18.77 12.20
CA ILE A 326 -1.64 -17.39 12.42
C ILE A 326 -2.20 -17.29 13.85
N PHE A 327 -1.92 -16.17 14.51
CA PHE A 327 -2.35 -15.86 15.86
C PHE A 327 -3.00 -14.48 15.87
N SER A 328 -3.99 -14.31 16.74
CA SER A 328 -4.72 -13.05 16.91
C SER A 328 -4.11 -12.14 17.96
N THR A 329 -3.28 -12.66 18.86
CA THR A 329 -2.67 -11.92 19.98
C THR A 329 -1.17 -12.20 20.05
N TYR A 330 -0.46 -11.38 20.82
CA TYR A 330 1.00 -11.51 21.02
C TYR A 330 1.40 -12.78 21.82
N GLU A 331 0.47 -13.40 22.55
CA GLU A 331 0.73 -14.62 23.34
C GLU A 331 1.10 -15.81 22.43
N GLY A 332 2.40 -16.02 22.22
CA GLY A 332 2.94 -17.17 21.46
C GLY A 332 4.08 -16.88 20.48
N VAL A 333 4.57 -15.64 20.38
CA VAL A 333 5.65 -15.26 19.45
C VAL A 333 7.03 -15.31 20.11
N ASP A 334 7.44 -16.50 20.56
CA ASP A 334 8.80 -16.76 21.05
C ASP A 334 9.61 -17.55 20.01
N SER A 335 9.93 -16.92 18.88
CA SER A 335 10.73 -17.60 17.87
C SER A 335 11.52 -16.73 16.93
N TRP A 336 12.85 -16.89 17.00
CA TRP A 336 13.76 -15.81 16.68
C TRP A 336 14.87 -16.17 15.68
N GLU A 337 14.79 -17.33 15.00
CA GLU A 337 15.91 -17.89 14.23
C GLU A 337 15.58 -17.99 12.72
N ASN A 338 16.45 -17.38 11.86
CA ASN A 338 16.53 -17.40 10.37
C ASN A 338 15.98 -16.19 9.56
N HIS A 339 16.87 -15.31 9.06
CA HIS A 339 16.55 -13.90 8.75
C HIS A 339 17.04 -13.28 7.41
N ALA A 340 17.50 -14.03 6.40
CA ALA A 340 17.98 -13.40 5.13
C ALA A 340 16.86 -13.12 4.10
N ARG A 341 16.03 -14.12 3.76
CA ARG A 341 14.94 -13.99 2.77
C ARG A 341 13.77 -13.10 3.23
N LEU A 342 13.67 -12.83 4.53
CA LEU A 342 12.65 -11.97 5.12
C LEU A 342 12.83 -10.48 4.76
N GLY A 343 14.08 -10.02 4.59
CA GLY A 343 14.36 -8.64 4.18
C GLY A 343 13.85 -8.31 2.77
N GLU A 344 14.00 -9.26 1.83
CA GLU A 344 13.50 -9.11 0.46
C GLU A 344 11.97 -9.05 0.41
N LEU A 345 11.30 -9.84 1.26
CA LEU A 345 9.85 -9.79 1.40
C LEU A 345 9.39 -8.46 2.01
N ALA A 346 10.12 -7.91 2.99
CA ALA A 346 9.80 -6.62 3.61
C ALA A 346 9.82 -5.45 2.60
N GLU A 347 10.83 -5.37 1.72
CA GLU A 347 10.88 -4.37 0.65
C GLU A 347 9.74 -4.55 -0.37
N ALA A 348 9.42 -5.80 -0.73
CA ALA A 348 8.29 -6.09 -1.62
C ALA A 348 6.95 -5.61 -1.03
N ARG A 349 6.76 -5.74 0.30
CA ARG A 349 5.56 -5.23 1.01
C ARG A 349 5.49 -3.70 0.97
N LYS A 350 6.59 -3.04 1.33
CA LYS A 350 6.70 -1.57 1.32
C LYS A 350 6.39 -1.00 -0.07
N GLN A 351 6.88 -1.67 -1.12
CA GLN A 351 6.58 -1.27 -2.48
C GLN A 351 5.09 -1.45 -2.81
N ALA A 352 4.48 -2.59 -2.44
CA ALA A 352 3.05 -2.83 -2.66
C ALA A 352 2.16 -1.76 -2.01
N ARG A 353 2.47 -1.33 -0.79
CA ARG A 353 1.73 -0.26 -0.09
C ARG A 353 1.93 1.12 -0.72
N LYS A 354 3.16 1.43 -1.18
CA LYS A 354 3.43 2.66 -1.97
C LYS A 354 2.65 2.67 -3.28
N ASP A 355 2.61 1.55 -3.99
CA ASP A 355 1.87 1.43 -5.24
C ASP A 355 0.37 1.57 -5.00
N LEU A 356 -0.15 0.97 -3.92
CA LEU A 356 -1.54 1.16 -3.50
C LEU A 356 -1.83 2.63 -3.17
N ALA A 357 -0.99 3.29 -2.38
CA ALA A 357 -1.14 4.72 -2.06
C ALA A 357 -1.11 5.60 -3.33
N ALA A 358 -0.21 5.30 -4.27
CA ALA A 358 -0.15 5.99 -5.56
C ALA A 358 -1.39 5.71 -6.43
N SER A 359 -1.92 4.49 -6.38
CA SER A 359 -3.14 4.09 -7.08
C SER A 359 -4.38 4.77 -6.50
N LEU A 360 -4.51 4.81 -5.17
CA LEU A 360 -5.56 5.52 -4.44
C LEU A 360 -5.51 7.03 -4.70
N ALA A 361 -4.32 7.62 -4.76
CA ALA A 361 -4.16 9.03 -5.12
C ALA A 361 -4.63 9.33 -6.56
N LYS A 362 -4.55 8.34 -7.46
CA LYS A 362 -5.03 8.46 -8.86
C LYS A 362 -6.50 8.11 -9.02
N THR A 363 -7.05 7.22 -8.17
CA THR A 363 -8.43 6.73 -8.22
C THR A 363 -9.23 7.24 -7.03
N ALA A 364 -9.94 8.36 -7.22
CA ALA A 364 -10.79 8.93 -6.19
C ALA A 364 -11.90 7.96 -5.77
N GLY A 365 -12.11 7.90 -4.44
CA GLY A 365 -13.16 7.27 -3.66
C GLY A 365 -14.17 6.32 -4.30
N TYR A 366 -14.34 5.15 -3.69
CA TYR A 366 -15.06 3.95 -4.19
C TYR A 366 -14.37 3.22 -5.33
N GLY A 367 -13.72 3.93 -6.28
CA GLY A 367 -13.03 3.31 -7.40
C GLY A 367 -11.97 2.28 -7.00
N ALA A 368 -11.12 2.57 -6.01
CA ALA A 368 -10.09 1.63 -5.58
C ALA A 368 -10.65 0.40 -4.86
N VAL A 369 -11.63 0.57 -3.97
CA VAL A 369 -12.36 -0.52 -3.29
C VAL A 369 -13.05 -1.42 -4.32
N THR A 370 -13.65 -0.84 -5.38
CA THR A 370 -14.26 -1.59 -6.48
C THR A 370 -13.25 -2.33 -7.36
N VAL A 371 -12.03 -1.81 -7.53
CA VAL A 371 -11.03 -2.38 -8.43
C VAL A 371 -10.24 -3.50 -7.74
N PHE A 372 -9.86 -3.30 -6.47
CA PHE A 372 -8.98 -4.24 -5.78
C PHE A 372 -9.75 -5.30 -5.01
N ALA A 373 -10.85 -4.95 -4.33
CA ALA A 373 -11.58 -5.88 -3.48
C ALA A 373 -13.10 -5.82 -3.69
N PRO A 374 -13.63 -5.96 -4.92
CA PRO A 374 -15.07 -5.84 -5.19
C PRO A 374 -15.96 -6.83 -4.43
N GLU A 375 -15.41 -7.89 -3.83
CA GLU A 375 -16.14 -8.80 -2.93
C GLU A 375 -16.62 -8.12 -1.65
N ILE A 376 -16.00 -6.99 -1.28
CA ILE A 376 -16.45 -6.13 -0.18
C ILE A 376 -17.49 -5.10 -0.64
N LEU A 377 -17.78 -4.96 -1.94
CA LEU A 377 -18.81 -4.03 -2.43
C LEU A 377 -20.22 -4.36 -1.93
N PRO A 378 -20.73 -5.60 -2.01
CA PRO A 378 -22.09 -5.90 -1.52
C PRO A 378 -22.26 -5.56 -0.03
N LEU A 379 -21.14 -5.51 0.69
CA LEU A 379 -21.02 -5.30 2.12
C LEU A 379 -20.90 -3.81 2.48
N VAL A 380 -20.03 -3.05 1.78
CA VAL A 380 -19.97 -1.58 1.85
C VAL A 380 -21.31 -0.95 1.40
N MET A 381 -21.96 -1.52 0.37
CA MET A 381 -23.21 -0.96 -0.19
C MET A 381 -24.46 -1.25 0.65
N ALA A 382 -24.42 -2.20 1.60
CA ALA A 382 -25.51 -2.43 2.55
C ALA A 382 -25.66 -1.27 3.56
N ILE A 383 -24.58 -0.50 3.77
CA ILE A 383 -24.53 0.69 4.64
C ILE A 383 -25.36 1.83 4.04
N ASP A 384 -25.27 2.04 2.71
CA ASP A 384 -26.00 3.10 1.99
C ASP A 384 -27.47 2.69 1.69
N GLY A 385 -27.73 1.38 1.56
CA GLY A 385 -29.07 0.81 1.41
C GLY A 385 -29.92 0.85 2.68
N LEU A 386 -29.33 1.05 3.86
CA LEU A 386 -30.06 1.26 5.11
C LEU A 386 -30.48 2.74 5.28
N ALA A 387 -29.80 3.67 4.61
CA ALA A 387 -30.15 5.09 4.59
C ALA A 387 -31.23 5.43 3.54
N SER A 388 -31.45 4.57 2.53
CA SER A 388 -32.50 4.76 1.53
C SER A 388 -33.41 3.53 1.41
N SER A 389 -34.63 3.67 1.92
CA SER A 389 -35.64 2.65 2.16
C SER A 389 -36.29 2.02 0.91
N ASP A 390 -35.53 1.56 -0.09
CA ASP A 390 -36.11 0.93 -1.29
C ASP A 390 -35.14 -0.02 -2.04
N THR A 391 -35.06 -1.27 -1.59
CA THR A 391 -34.26 -2.36 -2.19
C THR A 391 -34.68 -2.72 -3.62
N THR A 392 -35.84 -2.26 -4.11
CA THR A 392 -36.30 -2.45 -5.49
C THR A 392 -35.79 -1.40 -6.48
N LYS A 393 -35.34 -0.23 -6.00
CA LYS A 393 -34.62 0.76 -6.83
C LYS A 393 -33.16 0.36 -7.07
N PHE A 394 -32.56 -0.38 -6.15
CA PHE A 394 -31.17 -0.89 -6.19
C PHE A 394 -30.85 -1.70 -7.46
N THR A 395 -31.69 -2.68 -7.82
CA THR A 395 -31.45 -3.51 -9.02
C THR A 395 -31.61 -2.71 -10.32
N LYS A 396 -32.52 -1.72 -10.35
CA LYS A 396 -32.70 -0.82 -11.50
C LYS A 396 -31.58 0.21 -11.62
N GLN A 397 -31.05 0.71 -10.50
CA GLN A 397 -29.94 1.66 -10.47
C GLN A 397 -28.60 1.01 -10.81
N LEU A 398 -28.35 -0.21 -10.35
CA LEU A 398 -27.15 -0.98 -10.72
C LEU A 398 -27.13 -1.27 -12.23
N SER A 399 -28.29 -1.56 -12.85
CA SER A 399 -28.38 -1.68 -14.31
C SER A 399 -28.29 -0.35 -15.06
N SER A 400 -28.60 0.80 -14.42
CA SER A 400 -28.52 2.11 -15.07
C SER A 400 -27.14 2.77 -14.97
N PHE A 401 -26.32 2.38 -13.99
CA PHE A 401 -24.90 2.77 -13.92
C PHE A 401 -24.09 2.21 -15.10
N VAL A 402 -24.56 1.12 -15.69
CA VAL A 402 -23.94 0.49 -16.86
C VAL A 402 -24.15 1.30 -18.14
N ASP A 403 -25.11 2.26 -18.20
CA ASP A 403 -25.42 2.92 -19.48
C ASP A 403 -26.05 4.33 -19.47
N LYS A 404 -26.38 5.00 -18.34
CA LYS A 404 -27.04 6.32 -18.38
C LYS A 404 -26.65 7.32 -17.28
N ASN A 405 -26.69 8.60 -17.67
CA ASN A 405 -26.55 9.76 -16.80
C ASN A 405 -27.60 9.74 -15.67
N VAL A 406 -27.17 9.91 -14.41
CA VAL A 406 -28.02 9.99 -13.22
C VAL A 406 -27.95 11.40 -12.63
N THR A 407 -29.10 12.03 -12.45
CA THR A 407 -29.20 13.35 -11.80
C THR A 407 -29.55 13.17 -10.32
N ILE A 408 -28.69 13.67 -9.43
CA ILE A 408 -28.92 13.70 -7.97
C ILE A 408 -28.84 15.17 -7.54
N GLY A 409 -29.97 15.72 -7.06
CA GLY A 409 -30.11 17.16 -6.85
C GLY A 409 -29.97 17.96 -8.16
N ASN A 410 -29.40 19.18 -8.10
CA ASN A 410 -29.18 20.03 -9.28
C ASN A 410 -27.93 19.65 -10.11
N LYS A 411 -27.35 18.46 -9.90
CA LYS A 411 -26.17 17.99 -10.62
C LYS A 411 -26.47 16.69 -11.36
N THR A 412 -26.14 16.67 -12.65
CA THR A 412 -26.27 15.50 -13.52
C THR A 412 -24.92 14.81 -13.62
N ILE A 413 -24.83 13.57 -13.14
CA ILE A 413 -23.68 12.68 -13.29
C ILE A 413 -23.87 12.00 -14.65
N GLN A 414 -22.92 12.13 -15.58
CA GLN A 414 -23.02 11.45 -16.86
C GLN A 414 -22.49 10.01 -16.78
N GLY A 415 -23.22 9.06 -17.36
CA GLY A 415 -22.88 7.64 -17.41
C GLY A 415 -21.84 7.39 -18.50
N GLY A 416 -20.77 6.70 -18.09
CA GLY A 416 -19.59 6.39 -18.89
C GLY A 416 -18.39 6.23 -17.95
N PHE A 417 -17.68 5.11 -18.09
CA PHE A 417 -16.51 4.71 -17.28
C PHE A 417 -15.28 5.63 -17.49
N SER A 418 -15.39 6.94 -17.25
CA SER A 418 -14.23 7.83 -17.47
C SER A 418 -14.04 9.00 -16.52
N LYS A 419 -14.87 9.24 -15.48
CA LYS A 419 -14.51 10.22 -14.44
C LYS A 419 -14.91 9.85 -13.01
N THR A 420 -13.85 9.66 -12.22
CA THR A 420 -13.70 9.81 -10.77
C THR A 420 -14.51 10.98 -10.20
N GLY A 421 -15.54 10.66 -9.41
CA GLY A 421 -16.16 11.62 -8.49
C GLY A 421 -15.26 11.82 -7.27
N SER A 422 -14.84 13.06 -6.99
CA SER A 422 -13.87 13.34 -5.93
C SER A 422 -14.53 13.38 -4.54
N TYR A 423 -14.26 12.36 -3.72
CA TYR A 423 -14.12 12.52 -2.28
C TYR A 423 -12.66 12.23 -1.94
N VAL A 424 -11.99 13.20 -1.32
CA VAL A 424 -10.59 13.08 -0.90
C VAL A 424 -10.58 12.36 0.45
N PHE A 425 -10.06 11.14 0.47
CA PHE A 425 -9.74 10.43 1.71
C PHE A 425 -8.45 11.01 2.28
N GLY A 426 -8.57 11.87 3.28
CA GLY A 426 -7.43 12.41 4.03
C GLY A 426 -6.96 11.48 5.15
N LEU A 427 -6.87 10.16 4.89
CA LEU A 427 -6.64 9.16 5.95
C LEU A 427 -5.40 8.32 5.64
N THR A 428 -4.28 8.68 6.27
CA THR A 428 -3.14 7.77 6.44
C THR A 428 -3.30 7.08 7.79
N ALA A 429 -3.76 5.83 7.79
CA ALA A 429 -3.56 4.99 8.95
C ALA A 429 -2.03 4.81 9.16
N PRO A 430 -1.50 4.73 10.40
CA PRO A 430 -0.05 4.70 10.68
C PRO A 430 0.61 3.35 10.31
N ILE A 431 0.11 2.71 9.26
CA ILE A 431 0.49 1.40 8.74
C ILE A 431 2.00 1.34 8.47
N GLU A 432 2.57 2.39 7.89
CA GLU A 432 4.01 2.48 7.57
C GLU A 432 4.89 2.37 8.83
N ALA A 433 4.46 2.91 9.97
CA ALA A 433 5.20 2.78 11.22
C ALA A 433 5.20 1.33 11.74
N LEU A 434 4.05 0.64 11.67
CA LEU A 434 3.96 -0.79 12.01
C LEU A 434 4.81 -1.66 11.08
N GLU A 435 4.94 -1.30 9.82
CA GLU A 435 5.81 -2.00 8.88
C GLU A 435 7.27 -1.77 9.14
N ASN A 436 7.67 -0.51 9.33
CA ASN A 436 9.06 -0.16 9.61
C ASN A 436 9.51 -0.87 10.89
N TYR A 437 8.64 -0.95 11.90
CA TYR A 437 8.88 -1.76 13.09
C TYR A 437 9.13 -3.23 12.75
N VAL A 438 8.23 -3.90 12.00
CA VAL A 438 8.40 -5.32 11.66
C VAL A 438 9.61 -5.57 10.74
N GLY A 439 9.86 -4.68 9.77
CA GLY A 439 11.05 -4.72 8.93
C GLY A 439 12.33 -4.57 9.74
N TYR A 440 12.34 -3.67 10.72
CA TYR A 440 13.41 -3.59 11.70
C TYR A 440 13.59 -4.90 12.46
N VAL A 441 12.54 -5.48 13.06
CA VAL A 441 12.63 -6.78 13.76
C VAL A 441 13.23 -7.88 12.88
N ASN A 442 12.81 -7.94 11.60
CA ASN A 442 13.24 -8.94 10.63
C ASN A 442 14.68 -8.77 10.13
N THR A 443 15.31 -7.61 10.39
CA THR A 443 16.70 -7.34 10.00
C THR A 443 17.68 -7.47 11.16
N LEU A 444 17.18 -7.54 12.41
CA LEU A 444 18.01 -7.76 13.58
C LEU A 444 18.59 -9.18 13.61
N ASN A 445 19.88 -9.29 13.94
CA ASN A 445 20.49 -10.58 14.30
C ASN A 445 20.19 -10.94 15.77
N GLU A 446 20.46 -12.18 16.18
CA GLU A 446 20.20 -12.66 17.55
C GLU A 446 20.86 -11.79 18.64
N ALA A 447 22.08 -11.30 18.41
CA ALA A 447 22.80 -10.48 19.37
C ALA A 447 22.16 -9.09 19.53
N GLN A 448 21.72 -8.48 18.42
CA GLN A 448 21.00 -7.20 18.42
C GLN A 448 19.61 -7.33 19.02
N LYS A 449 18.89 -8.43 18.72
CA LYS A 449 17.58 -8.70 19.34
C LYS A 449 17.66 -8.77 20.86
N LYS A 450 18.69 -9.46 21.41
CA LYS A 450 18.93 -9.49 22.86
C LYS A 450 19.21 -8.10 23.43
N ALA A 451 19.87 -7.22 22.66
CA ALA A 451 20.10 -5.84 23.07
C ALA A 451 18.83 -4.97 23.02
N ASP A 452 17.92 -5.24 22.08
CA ASP A 452 16.70 -4.46 21.81
C ASP A 452 15.42 -5.11 22.38
N GLU A 453 15.55 -6.16 23.19
CA GLU A 453 14.45 -6.98 23.70
C GLU A 453 13.39 -6.16 24.45
N VAL A 454 13.84 -5.18 25.24
CA VAL A 454 12.96 -4.27 26.01
C VAL A 454 12.03 -3.49 25.07
N ARG A 455 12.58 -2.91 23.99
CA ARG A 455 11.80 -2.16 23.00
C ARG A 455 10.80 -3.03 22.27
N LEU A 456 11.22 -4.24 21.90
CA LEU A 456 10.36 -5.19 21.20
C LEU A 456 9.19 -5.62 22.09
N LYS A 457 9.44 -5.99 23.34
CA LYS A 457 8.41 -6.39 24.31
C LYS A 457 7.44 -5.24 24.63
N PHE A 458 7.97 -4.03 24.81
CA PHE A 458 7.17 -2.85 25.11
C PHE A 458 6.18 -2.52 23.98
N ILE A 459 6.65 -2.45 22.73
CA ILE A 459 5.79 -2.13 21.58
C ILE A 459 4.72 -3.22 21.39
N ASN A 460 5.11 -4.50 21.47
CA ASN A 460 4.17 -5.61 21.27
C ASN A 460 3.08 -5.67 22.36
N ARG A 461 3.40 -5.31 23.60
CA ARG A 461 2.45 -5.28 24.73
C ARG A 461 1.23 -4.39 24.45
N PHE A 462 1.42 -3.23 23.81
CA PHE A 462 0.33 -2.27 23.56
C PHE A 462 -0.35 -2.45 22.23
N LEU A 463 0.39 -2.88 21.22
CA LEU A 463 -0.20 -3.11 19.92
C LEU A 463 -1.08 -4.36 19.92
N ASP A 464 -0.77 -5.35 20.77
CA ASP A 464 -1.37 -6.70 20.77
C ASP A 464 -1.49 -7.24 19.35
N LYS A 465 -0.44 -7.00 18.56
CA LYS A 465 -0.41 -7.33 17.14
C LYS A 465 -0.26 -8.84 17.02
N GLY A 466 -1.30 -9.51 16.55
CA GLY A 466 -1.21 -10.91 16.16
C GLY A 466 -0.11 -11.13 15.11
N GLY A 467 0.47 -12.32 15.07
CA GLY A 467 1.53 -12.69 14.13
C GLY A 467 1.17 -13.91 13.32
N ALA A 468 1.98 -14.21 12.31
CA ALA A 468 2.05 -15.56 11.77
C ALA A 468 3.48 -16.09 11.91
N TYR A 469 3.66 -17.40 12.06
CA TYR A 469 4.98 -18.02 12.02
C TYR A 469 4.99 -19.21 11.08
N LEU A 470 6.19 -19.53 10.60
CA LEU A 470 6.49 -20.81 9.97
C LEU A 470 7.21 -21.70 10.99
N GLY A 471 6.60 -22.82 11.34
CA GLY A 471 7.14 -23.81 12.25
C GLY A 471 7.49 -25.09 11.51
N GLN A 472 8.60 -25.72 11.89
CA GLN A 472 8.93 -27.08 11.49
C GLN A 472 8.56 -28.03 12.63
N ASP A 473 7.74 -29.04 12.35
CA ASP A 473 7.46 -30.12 13.30
C ASP A 473 8.64 -31.10 13.29
N LEU A 474 9.25 -31.31 14.45
CA LEU A 474 10.36 -32.24 14.67
C LEU A 474 9.88 -33.62 15.18
N GLY A 475 8.59 -33.79 15.41
CA GLY A 475 7.96 -34.96 16.00
C GLY A 475 7.66 -34.79 17.50
N LYS A 476 6.72 -35.59 18.01
CA LYS A 476 6.25 -35.57 19.43
C LYS A 476 5.67 -34.23 19.91
N GLY A 477 5.25 -33.36 18.99
CA GLY A 477 4.67 -32.06 19.28
C GLY A 477 5.70 -30.94 19.45
N GLU A 478 6.98 -31.19 19.16
CA GLU A 478 8.02 -30.17 19.13
C GLU A 478 7.95 -29.40 17.82
N VAL A 479 7.64 -28.10 17.89
CA VAL A 479 7.65 -27.19 16.74
C VAL A 479 8.78 -26.19 16.92
N VAL A 480 9.75 -26.18 16.00
CA VAL A 480 10.77 -25.12 15.93
C VAL A 480 10.31 -24.10 14.93
N ASN A 481 10.07 -22.90 15.44
CA ASN A 481 9.71 -21.78 14.61
C ASN A 481 10.96 -21.23 13.90
N ILE A 482 10.85 -21.12 12.59
CA ILE A 482 11.95 -20.73 11.69
C ILE A 482 11.69 -19.39 11.00
N SER A 483 10.58 -18.70 11.31
CA SER A 483 10.26 -17.38 10.76
C SER A 483 9.06 -16.70 11.42
N SER A 484 9.05 -15.36 11.46
CA SER A 484 7.88 -14.52 11.74
C SER A 484 7.37 -13.80 10.49
N LEU A 485 6.07 -13.86 10.26
CA LEU A 485 5.34 -13.31 9.11
C LEU A 485 4.41 -12.20 9.59
N THR A 486 4.28 -11.13 8.79
CA THR A 486 3.51 -9.94 9.18
C THR A 486 2.03 -10.11 8.85
N ARG A 487 1.18 -9.77 9.81
CA ARG A 487 -0.27 -9.76 9.68
C ARG A 487 -0.82 -8.34 9.53
N HIS A 488 -1.92 -8.18 8.80
CA HIS A 488 -2.78 -7.02 8.92
C HIS A 488 -3.53 -7.05 10.24
N ASP A 489 -3.51 -5.93 10.96
CA ASP A 489 -4.26 -5.79 12.21
C ASP A 489 -4.80 -4.37 12.27
N TYR A 490 -6.08 -4.25 11.91
CA TYR A 490 -6.78 -2.97 11.93
C TYR A 490 -6.87 -2.39 13.35
N LYS A 491 -7.06 -3.23 14.36
CA LYS A 491 -7.16 -2.80 15.76
C LYS A 491 -5.81 -2.32 16.29
N ALA A 492 -4.71 -3.02 16.00
CA ALA A 492 -3.36 -2.56 16.32
C ALA A 492 -3.02 -1.23 15.62
N THR A 493 -3.54 -1.03 14.40
CA THR A 493 -3.35 0.22 13.65
C THR A 493 -4.09 1.38 14.32
N LEU A 494 -5.30 1.15 14.83
CA LEU A 494 -6.04 2.15 15.62
C LEU A 494 -5.35 2.45 16.96
N ARG A 495 -4.87 1.43 17.67
CA ARG A 495 -4.08 1.59 18.92
C ARG A 495 -2.86 2.45 18.66
N LEU A 496 -2.07 2.15 17.63
CA LEU A 496 -0.90 2.95 17.28
C LEU A 496 -1.26 4.40 16.91
N ALA A 497 -2.35 4.59 16.16
CA ALA A 497 -2.81 5.93 15.79
C ALA A 497 -3.20 6.75 17.02
N GLU A 498 -3.90 6.14 17.98
CA GLU A 498 -4.23 6.80 19.23
C GLU A 498 -2.98 7.13 20.03
N MET A 499 -2.08 6.15 20.23
CA MET A 499 -0.85 6.34 21.00
C MET A 499 0.02 7.47 20.43
N ASN A 500 0.21 7.50 19.11
CA ASN A 500 1.04 8.52 18.46
C ASN A 500 0.38 9.89 18.41
N ASN A 501 -0.93 9.97 18.15
CA ASN A 501 -1.60 11.25 17.93
C ASN A 501 -2.16 11.87 19.20
N ARG A 502 -2.38 11.07 20.24
CA ARG A 502 -3.10 11.49 21.46
C ARG A 502 -2.35 11.13 22.75
N GLY A 503 -1.19 10.47 22.65
CA GLY A 503 -0.40 10.07 23.81
C GLY A 503 -1.21 9.22 24.78
N ILE A 504 -1.12 9.53 26.07
CA ILE A 504 -1.87 8.85 27.15
C ILE A 504 -3.08 9.66 27.62
N VAL A 505 -3.42 10.76 26.95
CA VAL A 505 -4.57 11.63 27.30
C VAL A 505 -5.90 10.86 27.29
N PRO A 506 -6.21 10.01 26.28
CA PRO A 506 -7.45 9.24 26.26
C PRO A 506 -7.57 8.27 27.45
N TYR A 507 -6.47 7.64 27.84
CA TYR A 507 -6.43 6.75 29.01
C TYR A 507 -6.81 7.46 30.30
N VAL A 508 -6.25 8.64 30.55
CA VAL A 508 -6.58 9.45 31.74
C VAL A 508 -8.05 9.87 31.73
N ASN A 509 -8.63 10.15 30.56
CA ASN A 509 -10.05 10.45 30.44
C ASN A 509 -10.93 9.22 30.68
N TYR A 510 -10.54 8.05 30.15
CA TYR A 510 -11.23 6.79 30.35
C TYR A 510 -11.27 6.38 31.83
N ALA A 511 -10.14 6.52 32.53
CA ALA A 511 -10.03 6.20 33.95
C ALA A 511 -10.95 7.04 34.86
N ARG A 512 -11.50 8.18 34.38
CA ARG A 512 -12.49 8.99 35.12
C ARG A 512 -13.88 8.37 35.15
N THR A 513 -14.23 7.63 34.10
CA THR A 513 -15.60 7.17 33.86
C THR A 513 -15.74 5.65 33.94
N ALA A 514 -14.63 4.91 33.88
CA ALA A 514 -14.64 3.46 33.92
C ALA A 514 -14.83 2.91 35.35
N GLU A 515 -15.76 1.96 35.51
CA GLU A 515 -16.18 1.39 36.81
C GLU A 515 -15.04 0.74 37.60
N ASN A 516 -14.00 0.23 36.93
CA ASN A 516 -12.86 -0.47 37.54
C ASN A 516 -11.60 0.41 37.71
N TYR A 517 -11.70 1.70 37.45
CA TYR A 517 -10.59 2.66 37.56
C TYR A 517 -10.90 3.71 38.61
N THR A 518 -9.88 4.11 39.38
CA THR A 518 -9.98 5.19 40.36
C THR A 518 -8.91 6.24 40.08
N LEU A 519 -9.33 7.47 39.78
CA LEU A 519 -8.44 8.63 39.63
C LEU A 519 -8.43 9.44 40.94
N THR A 520 -7.27 9.63 41.56
CA THR A 520 -7.14 10.25 42.91
C THR A 520 -6.78 11.75 42.89
N GLU A 521 -6.69 12.37 41.71
CA GLU A 521 -6.50 13.83 41.58
C GLU A 521 -7.84 14.57 41.47
N ASP A 522 -7.80 15.89 41.58
CA ASP A 522 -8.96 16.78 41.46
C ASP A 522 -9.69 16.60 40.12
N SER A 523 -11.03 16.44 40.19
CA SER A 523 -11.91 16.24 39.04
C SER A 523 -11.91 17.42 38.05
N ASP A 524 -11.51 18.62 38.51
CA ASP A 524 -11.51 19.84 37.70
C ASP A 524 -10.26 19.97 36.81
N LEU A 525 -9.21 19.18 37.05
CA LEU A 525 -8.03 19.18 36.19
C LEU A 525 -8.33 18.52 34.84
N SER A 526 -7.80 19.06 33.74
CA SER A 526 -7.77 18.36 32.45
C SER A 526 -6.80 17.18 32.49
N ALA A 527 -7.00 16.18 31.63
CA ALA A 527 -6.11 15.03 31.51
C ALA A 527 -4.65 15.46 31.24
N GLN A 528 -4.45 16.44 30.36
CA GLN A 528 -3.14 17.01 30.07
C GLN A 528 -2.48 17.65 31.30
N GLN A 529 -3.26 18.34 32.16
CA GLN A 529 -2.74 18.91 33.40
C GLN A 529 -2.32 17.82 34.40
N ILE A 530 -3.08 16.73 34.50
CA ILE A 530 -2.72 15.60 35.37
C ILE A 530 -1.41 14.96 34.91
N ILE A 531 -1.27 14.73 33.59
CA ILE A 531 -0.04 14.18 33.00
C ILE A 531 1.15 15.12 33.27
N LYS A 532 0.98 16.42 33.01
CA LYS A 532 2.03 17.43 33.23
C LYS A 532 2.43 17.53 34.69
N ASN A 533 1.47 17.56 35.62
CA ASN A 533 1.74 17.58 37.06
C ASN A 533 2.51 16.33 37.50
N THR A 534 2.19 15.17 36.93
CA THR A 534 2.91 13.91 37.21
C THR A 534 4.35 13.99 36.73
N ILE A 535 4.57 14.47 35.50
CA ILE A 535 5.91 14.69 34.93
C ILE A 535 6.72 15.69 35.77
N ASP A 536 6.11 16.81 36.19
CA ASP A 536 6.76 17.81 37.04
C ASP A 536 7.16 17.24 38.41
N LYS A 537 6.33 16.38 39.02
CA LYS A 537 6.65 15.68 40.27
C LYS A 537 7.84 14.72 40.06
N ILE A 538 7.87 13.97 38.96
CA ILE A 538 9.00 13.09 38.62
C ILE A 538 10.29 13.91 38.46
N ASN A 539 10.25 14.97 37.65
CA ASN A 539 11.41 15.81 37.35
C ASN A 539 11.97 16.56 38.58
N LYS A 540 11.14 16.82 39.60
CA LYS A 540 11.54 17.46 40.86
C LYS A 540 12.18 16.50 41.87
N ASN A 541 11.97 15.18 41.75
CA ASN A 541 12.29 14.20 42.80
C ASN A 541 13.78 13.83 42.96
N GLY A 542 14.73 14.60 42.42
CA GLY A 542 16.16 14.56 42.80
C GLY A 542 16.97 13.29 42.48
N ASN A 543 16.34 12.17 42.13
CA ASN A 543 17.00 10.87 41.89
C ASN A 543 17.66 10.73 40.51
N GLY A 544 17.91 11.84 39.81
CA GLY A 544 18.62 11.87 38.52
C GLY A 544 17.79 11.49 37.28
N THR A 545 16.65 10.83 37.42
CA THR A 545 15.76 10.53 36.29
C THR A 545 14.89 11.74 35.93
N LYS A 546 15.00 12.20 34.68
CA LYS A 546 14.17 13.29 34.12
C LYS A 546 13.45 12.78 32.88
N ILE A 547 12.20 13.18 32.71
CA ILE A 547 11.44 12.95 31.50
C ILE A 547 11.93 13.94 30.44
N SER A 548 12.35 13.42 29.29
CA SER A 548 12.81 14.22 28.15
C SER A 548 11.67 15.07 27.58
N PRO A 549 11.96 16.25 27.01
CA PRO A 549 10.96 17.08 26.35
C PRO A 549 10.18 16.33 25.25
N GLU A 550 10.85 15.44 24.52
CA GLU A 550 10.28 14.63 23.45
C GLU A 550 9.25 13.63 24.01
N VAL A 551 9.57 12.91 25.09
CA VAL A 551 8.63 11.98 25.74
C VAL A 551 7.48 12.73 26.38
N GLN A 552 7.74 13.89 26.99
CA GLN A 552 6.68 14.74 27.54
C GLN A 552 5.69 15.20 26.47
N SER A 553 6.18 15.71 25.34
CA SER A 553 5.36 16.17 24.22
C SER A 553 4.52 15.02 23.64
N TYR A 554 5.13 13.84 23.50
CA TYR A 554 4.45 12.61 23.07
C TYR A 554 3.32 12.20 24.03
N LEU A 555 3.59 12.09 25.33
CA LEU A 555 2.61 11.67 26.34
C LEU A 555 1.39 12.60 26.41
N LEU A 556 1.60 13.89 26.16
CA LEU A 556 0.56 14.91 26.12
C LEU A 556 -0.26 14.92 24.81
N GLY A 557 0.16 14.17 23.79
CA GLY A 557 -0.49 14.14 22.48
C GLY A 557 -0.36 15.47 21.74
N GLU A 558 0.77 16.17 21.89
CA GLU A 558 1.00 17.45 21.22
C GLU A 558 1.27 17.23 19.72
N SER A 559 0.59 18.00 18.86
CA SER A 559 0.65 17.86 17.40
C SER A 559 2.02 18.13 16.76
N GLY A 560 3.02 18.56 17.55
CA GLY A 560 4.39 18.82 17.13
C GLY A 560 5.42 17.81 17.67
N SER A 561 4.97 16.74 18.34
CA SER A 561 5.87 15.67 18.79
C SER A 561 6.56 15.03 17.59
N SER A 562 7.89 15.01 17.58
CA SER A 562 8.70 14.28 16.60
C SER A 562 8.85 12.80 16.94
N LEU A 563 8.36 12.38 18.11
CA LEU A 563 8.50 11.03 18.64
C LEU A 563 7.27 10.20 18.23
N SER A 564 7.52 8.97 17.79
CA SER A 564 6.48 7.94 17.60
C SER A 564 6.78 6.74 18.51
N LEU A 565 5.77 5.95 18.85
CA LEU A 565 5.94 4.73 19.65
C LEU A 565 7.00 3.81 19.05
N THR A 566 7.01 3.70 17.72
CA THR A 566 7.91 2.81 17.00
C THR A 566 9.34 3.33 16.96
N ASP A 567 9.58 4.61 17.22
CA ASP A 567 10.91 5.25 17.15
C ASP A 567 11.56 5.47 18.54
N MET A 568 10.85 5.17 19.62
CA MET A 568 11.39 5.32 20.98
C MET A 568 12.58 4.39 21.24
N ASN A 569 13.64 4.95 21.83
CA ASN A 569 14.77 4.17 22.35
C ASN A 569 14.48 3.63 23.77
N ASN A 570 15.34 2.75 24.28
CA ASN A 570 15.15 2.11 25.60
C ASN A 570 15.03 3.12 26.75
N GLN A 571 15.73 4.26 26.69
CA GLN A 571 15.61 5.30 27.72
C GLN A 571 14.23 5.96 27.67
N GLN A 572 13.76 6.33 26.47
CA GLN A 572 12.45 6.96 26.27
C GLN A 572 11.29 6.02 26.65
N ILE A 573 11.45 4.71 26.43
CA ILE A 573 10.50 3.69 26.87
C ILE A 573 10.42 3.65 28.40
N ASN A 574 11.57 3.65 29.09
CA ASN A 574 11.59 3.68 30.55
C ASN A 574 10.97 4.97 31.11
N GLU A 575 11.19 6.12 30.44
CA GLU A 575 10.55 7.39 30.80
C GLU A 575 9.02 7.30 30.62
N PHE A 576 8.54 6.67 29.55
CA PHE A 576 7.11 6.44 29.30
C PHE A 576 6.47 5.55 30.36
N GLU A 577 7.04 4.37 30.64
CA GLU A 577 6.53 3.44 31.66
C GLU A 577 6.55 4.09 33.05
N MET A 578 7.59 4.86 33.36
CA MET A 578 7.68 5.60 34.62
C MET A 578 6.55 6.62 34.81
N VAL A 579 6.13 7.30 33.74
CA VAL A 579 5.00 8.22 33.84
C VAL A 579 3.71 7.45 34.06
N LEU A 580 3.47 6.36 33.33
CA LEU A 580 2.27 5.52 33.52
C LEU A 580 2.15 5.00 34.95
N ASP A 581 3.23 4.46 35.52
CA ASP A 581 3.26 3.91 36.86
C ASP A 581 3.13 4.97 37.97
N ARG A 582 3.37 6.24 37.64
CA ARG A 582 3.26 7.39 38.56
C ARG A 582 1.97 8.18 38.37
N LEU A 583 1.15 7.84 37.38
CA LEU A 583 -0.16 8.47 37.22
C LEU A 583 -1.00 8.23 38.48
N PRO A 584 -1.84 9.19 38.86
CA PRO A 584 -2.72 9.06 40.02
C PRO A 584 -3.96 8.22 39.68
N ILE A 585 -3.76 7.13 38.95
CA ILE A 585 -4.77 6.16 38.51
C ILE A 585 -4.45 4.85 39.21
N ASN A 586 -5.50 4.16 39.69
CA ASN A 586 -5.38 2.84 40.28
C ASN A 586 -6.53 1.97 39.77
N ALA A 587 -6.20 0.80 39.23
CA ALA A 587 -7.15 -0.20 38.76
C ALA A 587 -6.67 -1.61 39.17
N PRO A 588 -6.76 -1.96 40.47
CA PRO A 588 -6.12 -3.14 41.05
C PRO A 588 -6.71 -4.48 40.56
N ASN A 589 -7.91 -4.45 39.95
CA ASN A 589 -8.55 -5.62 39.36
C ASN A 589 -8.21 -5.78 37.86
N VAL A 590 -7.41 -4.87 37.31
CA VAL A 590 -7.14 -4.74 35.87
C VAL A 590 -5.66 -4.91 35.56
N GLY A 591 -4.76 -4.38 36.40
CA GLY A 591 -3.31 -4.53 36.24
C GLY A 591 -2.56 -4.38 37.57
N THR A 592 -1.31 -4.80 37.62
CA THR A 592 -0.45 -4.72 38.82
C THR A 592 0.35 -3.42 38.92
N ASN A 593 0.43 -2.66 37.82
CA ASN A 593 1.09 -1.37 37.69
C ASN A 593 0.42 -0.54 36.59
N GLY A 594 0.72 0.75 36.51
CA GLY A 594 0.10 1.68 35.57
C GLY A 594 0.33 1.29 34.10
N THR A 595 1.45 0.63 33.80
CA THR A 595 1.76 0.09 32.47
C THR A 595 0.79 -1.02 32.05
N GLU A 596 0.50 -1.98 32.94
CA GLU A 596 -0.48 -3.05 32.69
C GLU A 596 -1.92 -2.51 32.63
N GLU A 597 -2.27 -1.57 33.51
CA GLU A 597 -3.58 -0.92 33.52
C GLU A 597 -3.87 -0.16 32.21
N TYR A 598 -2.84 0.49 31.66
CA TYR A 598 -2.92 1.14 30.35
C TYR A 598 -3.03 0.14 29.19
N GLY A 599 -2.31 -0.99 29.26
CA GLY A 599 -2.47 -2.09 28.31
C GLY A 599 -3.90 -2.64 28.29
N ALA A 600 -4.51 -2.80 29.46
CA ALA A 600 -5.89 -3.25 29.58
C ALA A 600 -6.90 -2.22 29.04
N TYR A 601 -6.64 -0.92 29.19
CA TYR A 601 -7.42 0.12 28.53
C TYR A 601 -7.39 -0.04 27.00
N MET A 602 -6.20 -0.17 26.43
CA MET A 602 -6.03 -0.39 24.98
C MET A 602 -6.75 -1.64 24.50
N ASN A 603 -6.70 -2.71 25.29
CA ASN A 603 -7.42 -3.93 24.97
C ASN A 603 -8.93 -3.74 25.09
N THR A 604 -9.44 -3.08 26.12
CA THR A 604 -10.90 -2.90 26.32
C THR A 604 -11.53 -2.08 25.19
N TYR A 605 -10.87 -1.01 24.76
CA TYR A 605 -11.42 -0.11 23.75
C TYR A 605 -11.31 -0.68 22.32
N TYR A 606 -10.30 -1.51 22.06
CA TYR A 606 -10.00 -2.04 20.74
C TYR A 606 -10.15 -3.57 20.64
N LYS A 607 -10.80 -4.26 21.59
CA LYS A 607 -10.90 -5.74 21.60
C LYS A 607 -11.71 -6.29 20.47
#